data_AF-A0A645IP28-F1
#
_entry.id   AF-A0A645IP28-F1
#
_cell.length_a   1.000
_cell.length_b   1.000
_cell.length_c   1.000
_cell.angle_alpha   90.00
_cell.angle_beta   90.00
_cell.angle_gamma   90.00
#
_symmetry.space_group_name_H-M   'P 1'
#
loop_
_entity.id
_entity.type
_entity.pdbx_description
1 polymer ?
#
loop_
_entity_poly.entity_id
_entity_poly.type
_entity_poly.pdbx_seq_one_letter_code
_entity_poly.pdbx_strand_id
1 'polypeptide(L)'
;MIIGHNYKNGSHFGRLSKLSVGSEIFLTNAKTGERVRYEVYQIKSIASDAFSALKSYHGDAGLTLMTCKDNGTNRLLVRCEQKDAAS
;
A
#
# COMPACT_ATOMS: atom_id res chain seq x y z
N MET A 1 -3.03 -7.79 -1.94
CA MET A 1 -1.85 -7.18 -1.27
C MET A 1 -0.69 -7.15 -2.24
N ILE A 2 0.11 -6.08 -2.24
CA ILE A 2 1.30 -5.93 -3.09
C ILE A 2 2.51 -5.64 -2.18
N ILE A 3 3.61 -6.35 -2.41
CA ILE A 3 4.84 -6.23 -1.62
C ILE A 3 5.95 -5.72 -2.54
N GLY A 4 6.71 -4.74 -2.07
CA GLY A 4 7.85 -4.20 -2.80
C GLY A 4 9.03 -3.93 -1.86
N HIS A 5 10.24 -4.00 -2.40
CA HIS A 5 11.45 -3.67 -1.64
C HIS A 5 11.52 -2.17 -1.31
N ASN A 6 12.03 -1.87 -0.11
CA ASN A 6 12.35 -0.51 0.32
C ASN A 6 13.82 -0.20 -0.03
N TYR A 7 14.09 0.13 -1.30
CA TYR A 7 15.45 0.48 -1.70
C TYR A 7 15.77 1.93 -1.34
N LYS A 8 16.96 2.15 -0.75
CA LYS A 8 17.41 3.48 -0.27
C LYS A 8 17.54 4.52 -1.39
N ASN A 9 17.69 4.09 -2.64
CA ASN A 9 17.69 4.97 -3.82
C ASN A 9 16.29 5.45 -4.22
N GLY A 10 15.23 5.01 -3.51
CA GLY A 10 13.86 5.41 -3.77
C GLY A 10 13.13 4.58 -4.83
N SER A 11 13.76 3.56 -5.43
CA SER A 11 13.09 2.66 -6.38
C SER A 11 12.13 1.69 -5.68
N HIS A 12 11.24 1.06 -6.46
CA HIS A 12 10.16 0.22 -5.95
C HIS A 12 9.35 0.94 -4.86
N PHE A 13 9.33 0.42 -3.63
CA PHE A 13 8.61 1.01 -2.49
C PHE A 13 9.53 1.86 -1.61
N GLY A 14 10.71 2.24 -2.11
CA GLY A 14 11.67 3.12 -1.44
C GLY A 14 11.13 4.50 -1.04
N ARG A 15 9.99 4.91 -1.63
CA ARG A 15 9.29 6.18 -1.31
C ARG A 15 7.91 5.96 -0.71
N LEU A 16 7.53 4.72 -0.38
CA LEU A 16 6.19 4.40 0.14
C LEU A 16 5.88 5.15 1.44
N SER A 17 6.90 5.42 2.27
CA SER A 17 6.77 6.19 3.51
C SER A 17 6.46 7.67 3.31
N LYS A 18 6.47 8.19 2.08
CA LYS A 18 6.10 9.57 1.77
C LYS A 18 4.59 9.75 1.54
N LEU A 19 3.84 8.65 1.45
CA LEU A 19 2.39 8.71 1.36
C LEU A 19 1.78 9.20 2.67
N SER A 20 0.60 9.80 2.57
CA SER A 20 -0.22 10.25 3.68
C SER A 20 -1.63 9.67 3.56
N VAL A 21 -2.39 9.66 4.65
CA VAL A 21 -3.85 9.42 4.56
C VAL A 21 -4.46 10.44 3.59
N GLY A 22 -5.37 9.99 2.73
CA GLY A 22 -5.93 10.77 1.62
C GLY A 22 -5.09 10.74 0.33
N SER A 23 -3.89 10.14 0.32
CA SER A 23 -3.13 9.97 -0.93
C SER A 23 -3.87 9.04 -1.89
N GLU A 24 -3.90 9.41 -3.17
CA GLU A 24 -4.47 8.58 -4.23
C GLU A 24 -3.46 7.55 -4.74
N ILE A 25 -3.94 6.34 -4.98
CA ILE A 25 -3.20 5.26 -5.62
C ILE A 25 -4.03 4.77 -6.80
N PHE A 26 -3.36 4.48 -7.91
CA PHE A 26 -4.01 3.95 -9.08
C PHE A 26 -3.37 2.63 -9.48
N LEU A 27 -4.20 1.60 -9.58
CA LEU A 27 -3.81 0.33 -10.16
C LEU A 27 -4.26 0.34 -11.63
N THR A 28 -3.27 0.30 -12.52
CA THR A 28 -3.50 0.27 -13.96
C THR A 28 -3.17 -1.11 -14.51
N ASN A 29 -4.12 -1.73 -15.21
CA ASN A 29 -3.85 -2.92 -15.99
C ASN A 29 -2.97 -2.55 -17.18
N ALA A 30 -1.73 -3.03 -17.19
CA ALA A 30 -0.75 -2.66 -18.22
C ALA A 30 -1.13 -3.14 -19.64
N LYS A 31 -2.01 -4.14 -19.77
CA LYS A 31 -2.45 -4.66 -21.08
C LYS A 31 -3.65 -3.90 -21.63
N THR A 32 -4.62 -3.57 -20.78
CA THR A 32 -5.90 -2.95 -21.20
C THR A 32 -5.96 -1.44 -20.97
N GLY A 33 -5.11 -0.91 -20.10
CA GLY A 33 -5.15 0.49 -19.66
C GLY A 33 -6.22 0.80 -18.62
N GLU A 34 -7.05 -0.19 -18.24
CA GLU A 34 -8.08 -0.04 -17.21
C GLU A 34 -7.44 0.42 -15.89
N ARG A 35 -8.03 1.44 -15.26
CA ARG A 35 -7.49 2.09 -14.06
C ARG A 35 -8.52 2.10 -12.95
N VAL A 36 -8.12 1.59 -11.79
CA VAL A 36 -8.92 1.63 -10.56
C VAL A 36 -8.30 2.60 -9.58
N ARG A 37 -9.11 3.51 -9.02
CA ARG A 37 -8.70 4.50 -8.01
C ARG A 37 -8.82 3.90 -6.61
N TYR A 38 -7.82 4.17 -5.79
CA TYR A 38 -7.77 3.85 -4.38
C TYR A 38 -7.36 5.09 -3.59
N GLU A 39 -7.80 5.16 -2.35
CA GLU A 39 -7.40 6.22 -1.42
C GLU A 39 -6.83 5.62 -0.14
N VAL A 40 -5.70 6.13 0.33
CA VAL A 40 -5.06 5.67 1.56
C VAL A 40 -5.91 6.10 2.76
N TYR A 41 -6.42 5.13 3.53
CA TYR A 41 -7.16 5.42 4.77
C TYR A 41 -6.34 5.13 6.03
N GLN A 42 -5.27 4.34 5.93
CA GLN A 42 -4.43 4.00 7.10
C GLN A 42 -2.99 3.72 6.70
N ILE A 43 -2.05 4.22 7.52
CA ILE A 43 -0.63 3.88 7.45
C ILE A 43 -0.21 3.35 8.83
N LYS A 44 0.43 2.19 8.87
CA LYS A 44 0.81 1.53 10.14
C LYS A 44 2.20 0.91 10.04
N SER A 45 2.98 1.04 11.11
CA SER A 45 4.19 0.23 11.33
C SER A 45 3.82 -1.00 12.15
N ILE A 46 4.20 -2.19 11.69
CA ILE A 46 3.99 -3.45 12.41
C ILE A 46 5.33 -4.19 12.57
N ALA A 47 5.40 -5.04 13.59
CA ALA A 47 6.51 -5.98 13.74
C ALA A 47 6.55 -6.96 12.56
N SER A 48 7.73 -7.50 12.27
CA SER A 48 7.95 -8.38 11.11
C SER A 48 7.19 -9.71 11.18
N ASP A 49 6.79 -10.15 12.37
CA ASP A 49 6.06 -11.38 12.68
C ASP A 49 4.56 -11.18 12.94
N ALA A 50 4.06 -9.95 12.84
CA ALA A 50 2.66 -9.60 13.11
C ALA A 50 1.71 -9.96 11.95
N PHE A 51 1.70 -11.24 11.53
CA PHE A 51 0.95 -11.74 10.37
C PHE A 51 -0.57 -11.56 10.48
N SER A 52 -1.13 -11.49 11.70
CA SER A 52 -2.55 -11.24 11.92
C SER A 52 -3.02 -9.90 11.33
N ALA A 53 -2.15 -8.88 11.34
CA ALA A 53 -2.44 -7.57 10.77
C ALA A 53 -2.59 -7.60 9.23
N LEU A 54 -2.18 -8.68 8.56
CA LEU A 54 -2.32 -8.84 7.11
C LEU A 54 -3.73 -9.31 6.69
N LYS A 55 -4.53 -9.82 7.63
CA LYS A 55 -5.86 -10.38 7.34
C LYS A 55 -6.99 -9.35 7.38
N SER A 56 -6.72 -8.12 7.83
CA SER A 56 -7.75 -7.08 7.96
C SER A 56 -7.60 -6.02 6.88
N TYR A 57 -8.69 -5.73 6.17
CA TYR A 57 -8.83 -4.60 5.25
C TYR A 57 -10.29 -4.14 5.25
N HIS A 58 -10.53 -2.89 4.84
CA HIS A 58 -11.87 -2.35 4.68
C HIS A 58 -12.44 -2.71 3.30
N GLY A 59 -13.75 -2.99 3.27
CA GLY A 59 -14.50 -3.31 2.05
C GLY A 59 -14.12 -4.66 1.42
N ASP A 60 -14.80 -4.98 0.32
CA ASP A 60 -14.61 -6.26 -0.38
C ASP A 60 -13.38 -6.25 -1.31
N ALA A 61 -12.90 -5.07 -1.68
CA ALA A 61 -11.78 -4.85 -2.60
C ALA A 61 -10.68 -3.98 -1.98
N GLY A 62 -10.25 -4.28 -0.75
CA GLY A 62 -9.19 -3.54 -0.07
C GLY A 62 -7.80 -3.74 -0.70
N LEU A 63 -7.05 -2.65 -0.88
CA LEU A 63 -5.65 -2.70 -1.32
C LEU A 63 -4.72 -2.48 -0.12
N THR A 64 -3.72 -3.35 0.04
CA THR A 64 -2.64 -3.17 1.01
C THR A 64 -1.31 -3.20 0.29
N LEU A 65 -0.51 -2.14 0.47
CA LEU A 65 0.89 -2.07 0.05
C LEU A 65 1.79 -2.27 1.26
N MET A 66 2.83 -3.09 1.11
CA MET A 66 3.75 -3.38 2.20
C MET A 66 5.21 -3.31 1.78
N THR A 67 6.04 -2.75 2.65
CA THR A 67 7.49 -2.78 2.51
C THR A 67 8.21 -2.94 3.85
N CYS A 68 9.51 -3.25 3.81
CA CYS A 68 10.36 -3.28 4.99
C CYS A 68 10.58 -1.86 5.55
N LYS A 69 10.60 -1.74 6.87
CA LYS A 69 10.94 -0.51 7.59
C LYS A 69 12.02 -0.81 8.64
N ASP A 70 12.76 0.21 9.08
CA ASP A 70 13.72 0.12 10.18
C ASP A 70 14.75 -1.02 9.97
N ASN A 71 15.41 -1.00 8.80
CA ASN A 71 16.35 -2.02 8.35
C ASN A 71 15.79 -3.46 8.35
N GLY A 72 14.48 -3.62 8.16
CA GLY A 72 13.82 -4.93 8.03
C GLY A 72 13.26 -5.49 9.34
N THR A 73 13.45 -4.80 10.46
CA THR A 73 12.85 -5.19 11.75
C THR A 73 11.33 -5.01 11.76
N ASN A 74 10.84 -4.00 11.03
CA ASN A 74 9.43 -3.65 10.92
C ASN A 74 8.92 -3.78 9.47
N ARG A 75 7.59 -3.71 9.32
CA ARG A 75 6.91 -3.53 8.04
C ARG A 75 6.08 -2.25 8.07
N LEU A 76 6.16 -1.49 6.99
CA LEU A 76 5.22 -0.40 6.73
C LEU A 76 4.05 -0.98 5.95
N LEU A 77 2.85 -0.85 6.49
CA LEU A 77 1.58 -1.15 5.83
C LEU A 77 0.92 0.17 5.41
N VAL A 78 0.52 0.25 4.16
CA VAL A 78 -0.35 1.30 3.63
C VAL A 78 -1.63 0.62 3.16
N ARG A 79 -2.73 0.90 3.83
CA ARG A 79 -4.05 0.37 3.48
C ARG A 79 -4.86 1.41 2.74
N CYS A 80 -5.48 0.96 1.67
CA CYS A 80 -6.25 1.77 0.76
C CYS A 80 -7.61 1.11 0.54
N GLU A 81 -8.60 1.96 0.31
CA GLU A 81 -9.94 1.56 -0.06
C GLU A 81 -10.20 1.95 -1.51
N GLN A 82 -10.90 1.09 -2.24
CA GLN A 82 -11.31 1.41 -3.60
C GLN A 82 -12.30 2.58 -3.57
N LYS A 83 -12.14 3.49 -4.52
CA LYS A 83 -13.05 4.60 -4.74
C LYS A 83 -13.62 4.48 -6.14
N ASP A 84 -14.85 4.91 -6.31
CA ASP A 84 -15.42 5.09 -7.64
C ASP A 84 -14.52 6.03 -8.47
N ALA A 85 -14.56 5.85 -9.79
CA ALA A 85 -13.91 6.79 -10.68
C ALA A 85 -14.41 8.21 -10.36
N ALA A 86 -13.49 9.16 -10.21
CA ALA A 86 -13.88 10.55 -9.98
C ALA A 86 -14.87 10.98 -11.07
N SER A 87 -16.02 11.50 -10.64
CA SER A 87 -17.07 12.03 -11.51
C SER A 87 -16.59 13.24 -12.30
#